data_AF-A0A1L9NKF4-F1
#
_entry.id   AF-A0A1L9NKF4-F1
#
_cell.length_a   1.000
_cell.length_b   1.000
_cell.length_c   1.000
_cell.angle_alpha   90.00
_cell.angle_beta   90.00
_cell.angle_gamma   90.00
#
_symmetry.space_group_name_H-M   'P 1'
#
loop_
_entity.id
_entity.type
_entity.pdbx_description
1 polymer ?
#
loop_
_entity_poly.entity_id
_entity_poly.type
_entity_poly.pdbx_seq_one_letter_code
_entity_poly.pdbx_strand_id
1 'polypeptide(L)'
;MPIPKEGETFRLLNYGTNSVLVANTGIGEGALTSYKGKVYEDQIFELIPRSDGTFYIQTVYVTSADRYGQIFSLPGAVGVAYTYDDVDSKHFTFEEGSSNRAGWYRLVTPAFNLVLTGKPWNYHADGEKYDDQYFKFETDYGEVTKSADA
;
A
#
# COMPACT_ATOMS: atom_id res chain seq x y z
N MET A 1 8.50 -9.65 9.38
CA MET A 1 9.15 -8.35 9.60
C MET A 1 8.15 -7.49 10.34
N PRO A 2 8.56 -6.73 11.37
CA PRO A 2 7.61 -5.88 12.08
C PRO A 2 7.01 -4.81 11.16
N ILE A 3 5.85 -4.27 11.54
CA ILE A 3 5.29 -3.06 10.93
C ILE A 3 6.34 -1.94 11.07
N PRO A 4 6.69 -1.21 9.99
CA PRO A 4 7.68 -0.14 10.02
C PRO A 4 7.30 0.96 11.01
N LYS A 5 8.31 1.57 11.64
CA LYS A 5 8.14 2.73 12.51
C LYS A 5 7.94 4.00 11.67
N GLU A 6 7.42 5.04 12.30
CA GLU A 6 7.33 6.36 11.68
C GLU A 6 8.71 6.82 11.18
N GLY A 7 8.74 7.31 9.94
CA GLY A 7 9.96 7.72 9.23
C GLY A 7 10.73 6.58 8.55
N GLU A 8 10.34 5.31 8.73
CA GLU A 8 10.89 4.20 7.95
C GLU A 8 10.13 4.01 6.64
N THR A 9 10.88 3.80 5.56
CA THR A 9 10.34 3.56 4.22
C THR A 9 10.38 2.08 3.86
N PHE A 10 9.45 1.66 3.01
CA PHE A 10 9.29 0.25 2.63
C PHE A 10 8.64 0.09 1.25
N ARG A 11 8.75 -1.12 0.69
CA ARG A 11 7.89 -1.62 -0.38
C ARG A 11 6.84 -2.56 0.18
N LEU A 12 5.69 -2.61 -0.48
CA LEU A 12 4.63 -3.58 -0.15
C LEU A 12 4.75 -4.82 -1.05
N LEU A 13 5.51 -5.80 -0.60
CA LEU A 13 5.69 -7.08 -1.30
C LEU A 13 4.50 -7.99 -1.05
N ASN A 14 3.84 -8.45 -2.11
CA ASN A 14 2.71 -9.37 -2.01
C ASN A 14 3.14 -10.84 -1.95
N TYR A 15 2.51 -11.61 -1.05
CA TYR A 15 2.81 -13.03 -0.83
C TYR A 15 2.43 -13.89 -2.05
N GLY A 16 1.20 -13.75 -2.56
CA GLY A 16 0.69 -14.57 -3.65
C GLY A 16 1.33 -14.29 -5.02
N THR A 17 1.65 -13.04 -5.33
CA THR A 17 2.19 -12.64 -6.65
C THR A 17 3.70 -12.43 -6.68
N ASN A 18 4.35 -12.32 -5.51
CA ASN A 18 5.77 -11.93 -5.38
C ASN A 18 6.11 -10.68 -6.21
N SER A 19 5.19 -9.71 -6.21
CA SER A 19 5.29 -8.40 -6.85
C SER A 19 5.08 -7.32 -5.79
N VAL A 20 5.65 -6.14 -5.99
CA VAL A 20 5.45 -4.98 -5.12
C VAL A 20 4.34 -4.08 -5.66
N LEU A 21 3.66 -3.33 -4.79
CA LEU A 21 2.74 -2.29 -5.22
C LEU A 21 3.49 -1.08 -5.79
N VAL A 22 2.88 -0.40 -6.74
CA VAL A 22 3.42 0.78 -7.42
C VAL A 22 2.38 1.90 -7.44
N ALA A 23 2.75 3.06 -6.91
CA ALA A 23 1.95 4.28 -6.94
C ALA A 23 2.22 5.07 -8.22
N ASN A 24 1.52 4.74 -9.30
CA ASN A 24 1.68 5.47 -10.56
C ASN A 24 0.97 6.82 -10.47
N THR A 25 1.61 7.86 -11.01
CA THR A 25 0.98 9.16 -11.20
C THR A 25 -0.07 9.12 -12.31
N GLY A 26 -1.15 9.90 -12.14
CA GLY A 26 -2.17 10.12 -13.16
C GLY A 26 -2.81 11.51 -12.98
N ILE A 27 -3.59 11.96 -13.96
CA ILE A 27 -4.37 13.21 -13.84
C ILE A 27 -5.57 12.92 -12.93
N GLY A 28 -5.54 13.40 -11.68
CA GLY A 28 -6.58 13.18 -10.68
C GLY A 28 -6.19 12.09 -9.67
N GLU A 29 -6.74 10.88 -9.86
CA GLU A 29 -6.34 9.68 -9.11
C GLU A 29 -5.27 8.91 -9.89
N GLY A 30 -4.22 8.50 -9.19
CA GLY A 30 -3.18 7.63 -9.71
C GLY A 30 -3.59 6.16 -9.68
N ALA A 31 -3.06 5.38 -10.62
CA ALA A 31 -3.27 3.95 -10.63
C ALA A 31 -2.35 3.27 -9.62
N LEU A 32 -2.92 2.44 -8.75
CA LEU A 32 -2.15 1.47 -7.98
C LEU A 32 -1.97 0.22 -8.85
N THR A 33 -0.73 -0.12 -9.20
CA THR A 33 -0.43 -1.33 -9.98
C THR A 33 0.51 -2.26 -9.20
N SER A 34 0.87 -3.39 -9.79
CA SER A 34 1.88 -4.28 -9.24
C SER A 34 3.00 -4.53 -10.23
N TYR A 35 4.22 -4.67 -9.70
CA TYR A 35 5.43 -4.80 -10.50
C TYR A 35 6.41 -5.78 -9.88
N LYS A 36 7.18 -6.46 -10.74
CA LYS A 36 8.24 -7.38 -10.35
C LYS A 36 9.51 -7.04 -11.13
N GLY A 37 10.56 -6.63 -10.41
CA GLY A 37 11.83 -6.28 -11.05
C GLY A 37 12.61 -5.24 -10.26
N LYS A 38 13.14 -4.25 -10.99
CA LYS A 38 13.96 -3.16 -10.44
C LYS A 38 13.20 -2.33 -9.41
N VAL A 39 13.93 -1.78 -8.45
CA VAL A 39 13.39 -0.88 -7.44
C VAL A 39 13.28 0.52 -8.01
N TYR A 40 12.06 1.07 -8.00
CA TYR A 40 11.76 2.43 -8.44
C TYR A 40 11.18 3.26 -7.28
N GLU A 41 11.29 4.59 -7.34
CA GLU A 41 10.80 5.51 -6.29
C GLU A 41 9.29 5.40 -6.05
N ASP A 42 8.52 5.18 -7.12
CA ASP A 42 7.06 4.96 -7.06
C ASP A 42 6.63 3.67 -6.34
N GLN A 43 7.58 2.82 -5.94
CA GLN A 43 7.34 1.60 -5.14
C GLN A 43 7.55 1.82 -3.65
N ILE A 44 8.04 2.99 -3.26
CA ILE A 44 8.49 3.28 -1.91
C ILE A 44 7.38 4.05 -1.17
N PHE A 45 7.03 3.55 0.01
CA PHE A 45 5.98 4.07 0.86
C PHE A 45 6.51 4.33 2.27
N GLU A 46 5.75 5.13 3.02
CA GLU A 46 5.86 5.33 4.45
C GLU A 46 4.48 5.17 5.13
N LEU A 47 4.49 4.91 6.43
CA LEU A 47 3.29 4.89 7.25
C LEU A 47 3.15 6.23 7.97
N ILE A 48 2.00 6.88 7.80
CA ILE A 48 1.64 8.07 8.58
C ILE A 48 0.63 7.66 9.64
N PRO A 49 1.01 7.61 10.93
CA PRO A 49 0.12 7.18 12.00
C PRO A 49 -1.00 8.21 12.25
N ARG A 50 -2.18 7.72 12.61
CA ARG A 50 -3.32 8.54 13.04
C ARG A 50 -3.64 8.31 14.51
N SER A 51 -4.32 9.28 15.12
CA SER A 51 -4.71 9.22 16.53
C SER A 51 -5.74 8.12 16.85
N ASP A 52 -6.45 7.62 15.84
CA ASP A 52 -7.45 6.55 15.96
C ASP A 52 -6.85 5.14 15.84
N GLY A 53 -5.53 5.01 15.71
CA GLY A 53 -4.83 3.73 15.57
C GLY A 53 -4.81 3.17 14.15
N THR A 54 -5.33 3.91 13.16
CA THR A 54 -5.17 3.59 11.74
C THR A 54 -3.96 4.31 11.13
N PHE A 55 -3.63 3.98 9.89
CA PHE A 55 -2.49 4.54 9.17
C PHE A 55 -2.90 4.99 7.77
N TYR A 56 -2.29 6.06 7.27
CA TYR A 56 -2.16 6.24 5.83
C TYR A 56 -0.95 5.47 5.33
N ILE A 57 -1.07 4.90 4.13
CA ILE A 57 0.07 4.36 3.37
C ILE A 57 0.39 5.37 2.28
N GLN A 58 1.46 6.14 2.48
CA GLN A 58 1.81 7.30 1.65
C GLN A 58 3.00 6.97 0.76
N THR A 59 2.94 7.31 -0.53
CA THR A 59 4.13 7.23 -1.39
C THR A 59 5.10 8.35 -1.04
N VAL A 60 6.40 8.05 -1.05
CA VAL A 60 7.45 9.06 -0.89
C VAL A 60 7.69 9.86 -2.18
N TYR A 61 7.17 9.36 -3.31
CA TYR A 61 7.21 10.08 -4.58
C TYR A 61 6.25 11.28 -4.51
N VAL A 62 6.80 12.46 -4.80
CA VAL A 62 6.08 13.74 -4.79
C VAL A 62 5.82 14.17 -6.22
N THR A 63 4.57 14.51 -6.52
CA THR A 63 4.21 15.08 -7.82
C THR A 63 4.82 16.46 -8.03
N SER A 64 4.88 16.95 -9.27
CA SER A 64 5.34 18.30 -9.59
C SER A 64 4.54 19.44 -8.92
N ALA A 65 3.39 19.13 -8.32
CA ALA A 65 2.56 20.03 -7.54
C ALA A 65 2.79 19.92 -6.02
N ASP A 66 3.91 19.32 -5.59
CA ASP A 66 4.29 19.10 -4.19
C ASP A 66 3.28 18.26 -3.38
N ARG A 67 2.56 17.35 -4.05
CA ARG A 67 1.60 16.45 -3.40
C ARG A 67 2.13 15.03 -3.30
N TYR A 68 1.99 14.46 -2.12
CA TYR A 68 2.15 13.03 -1.86
C TYR A 68 0.87 12.29 -2.24
N GLY A 69 1.02 11.05 -2.70
CA GLY A 69 -0.10 10.15 -2.94
C GLY A 69 -0.35 9.24 -1.75
N GLN A 70 -1.60 8.96 -1.46
CA GLN A 70 -1.99 7.98 -0.42
C GLN A 70 -2.80 6.86 -1.06
N ILE A 71 -2.51 5.62 -0.71
CA ILE A 71 -3.32 4.48 -1.17
C ILE A 71 -4.73 4.64 -0.62
N PHE A 72 -5.74 4.35 -1.45
CA PHE A 72 -7.12 4.21 -1.03
C PHE A 72 -7.71 2.87 -1.44
N SER A 73 -8.73 2.43 -0.72
CA SER A 73 -9.55 1.27 -1.02
C SER A 73 -11.00 1.51 -0.59
N LEU A 74 -11.92 1.37 -1.54
CA LEU A 74 -13.36 1.51 -1.37
C LEU A 74 -14.07 0.44 -2.22
N PRO A 75 -15.35 0.12 -1.98
CA PRO A 75 -16.02 -0.98 -2.70
C PRO A 75 -15.88 -0.88 -4.23
N GLY A 76 -15.14 -1.82 -4.83
CA GLY A 76 -14.93 -1.87 -6.29
C GLY A 76 -13.88 -0.91 -6.85
N ALA A 77 -13.10 -0.22 -6.01
CA ALA A 77 -11.99 0.61 -6.46
C ALA A 77 -10.83 0.66 -5.46
N VAL A 78 -9.61 0.59 -6.00
CA VAL A 78 -8.36 0.87 -5.27
C VAL A 78 -7.48 1.75 -6.13
N GLY A 79 -6.65 2.58 -5.51
CA GLY A 79 -5.79 3.49 -6.25
C GLY A 79 -4.91 4.31 -5.35
N VAL A 80 -4.40 5.42 -5.89
CA VAL A 80 -3.62 6.41 -5.16
C VAL A 80 -4.27 7.77 -5.32
N ALA A 81 -4.59 8.43 -4.22
CA ALA A 81 -5.17 9.76 -4.21
C ALA A 81 -4.10 10.79 -3.87
N TYR A 82 -3.94 11.81 -4.72
CA TYR A 82 -3.00 12.94 -4.53
C TYR A 82 -3.73 14.16 -3.94
N THR A 83 -4.41 13.92 -2.82
CA THR A 83 -5.25 14.88 -2.11
C THR A 83 -5.06 14.75 -0.59
N TYR A 84 -5.15 15.86 0.13
CA TYR A 84 -4.96 15.93 1.59
C TYR A 84 -6.25 15.72 2.40
N ASP A 85 -7.34 15.30 1.76
CA ASP A 85 -8.58 15.02 2.45
C ASP A 85 -8.44 13.77 3.33
N ASP A 86 -8.94 13.91 4.56
CA ASP A 86 -9.10 12.82 5.50
C ASP A 86 -10.40 12.07 5.18
N VAL A 87 -10.27 10.93 4.51
CA VAL A 87 -11.40 10.09 4.11
C VAL A 87 -11.14 8.63 4.47
N ASP A 88 -12.18 7.96 4.96
CA ASP A 88 -12.14 6.59 5.49
C ASP A 88 -11.53 5.56 4.53
N SER A 89 -11.59 5.81 3.21
CA SER A 89 -11.03 4.91 2.20
C SER A 89 -9.49 4.84 2.23
N LYS A 90 -8.84 5.80 2.89
CA LYS A 90 -7.37 5.86 3.02
C LYS A 90 -6.87 5.35 4.38
N HIS A 91 -7.74 4.91 5.27
CA HIS A 91 -7.37 4.49 6.62
C HIS A 91 -7.16 2.99 6.66
N PHE A 92 -5.96 2.56 7.02
CA PHE A 92 -5.60 1.15 7.07
C PHE A 92 -5.30 0.68 8.48
N THR A 93 -5.72 -0.55 8.79
CA THR A 93 -5.17 -1.36 9.88
C THR A 93 -4.49 -2.60 9.30
N PHE A 94 -3.70 -3.29 10.13
CA PHE A 94 -2.93 -4.44 9.69
C PHE A 94 -3.31 -5.67 10.49
N GLU A 95 -3.73 -6.72 9.79
CA GLU A 95 -4.03 -8.01 10.39
C GLU A 95 -2.94 -9.01 10.04
N GLU A 96 -2.21 -9.49 11.05
CA GLU A 96 -1.15 -10.47 10.84
C GLU A 96 -1.70 -11.84 10.44
N GLY A 97 -1.07 -12.47 9.46
CA GLY A 97 -1.34 -13.83 9.06
C GLY A 97 -0.88 -14.85 10.08
N SER A 98 -1.47 -16.05 10.02
CA SER A 98 -1.09 -17.19 10.84
C SER A 98 -0.25 -18.20 10.06
N SER A 99 0.41 -19.11 10.78
CA SER A 99 1.13 -20.25 10.20
C SER A 99 2.18 -19.82 9.15
N ASN A 100 2.06 -20.27 7.90
CA ASN A 100 2.96 -19.92 6.80
C ASN A 100 2.89 -18.45 6.37
N ARG A 101 1.93 -17.68 6.91
CA ARG A 101 1.75 -16.25 6.67
C ARG A 101 2.12 -15.39 7.89
N ALA A 102 2.73 -15.97 8.93
CA ALA A 102 3.24 -15.21 10.06
C ALA A 102 4.26 -14.14 9.59
N GLY A 103 4.13 -12.91 10.11
CA GLY A 103 4.90 -11.76 9.66
C GLY A 103 4.52 -11.19 8.28
N TRP A 104 3.41 -11.64 7.70
CA TRP A 104 2.71 -11.01 6.58
C TRP A 104 1.38 -10.45 7.06
N TYR A 105 0.91 -9.38 6.43
CA TYR A 105 -0.23 -8.62 6.92
C TYR A 105 -1.26 -8.44 5.81
N ARG A 106 -2.54 -8.62 6.16
CA ARG A 106 -3.63 -8.08 5.35
C ARG A 106 -3.74 -6.59 5.63
N LEU A 107 -3.82 -5.79 4.57
CA LEU A 107 -4.00 -4.34 4.67
C LEU A 107 -5.51 -4.07 4.64
N VAL A 108 -6.10 -3.82 5.82
CA VAL A 108 -7.54 -3.74 6.03
C VAL A 108 -7.98 -2.28 5.98
N THR A 109 -9.04 -1.97 5.24
CA THR A 109 -9.75 -0.68 5.34
C THR A 109 -10.99 -0.88 6.23
N PRO A 110 -10.95 -0.48 7.52
CA PRO A 110 -11.95 -0.92 8.49
C PRO A 110 -13.37 -0.42 8.19
N ALA A 111 -13.50 0.83 7.73
CA ALA A 111 -14.80 1.45 7.45
C ALA A 111 -15.61 0.71 6.39
N PHE A 112 -14.94 0.00 5.48
CA PHE A 112 -15.58 -0.74 4.39
C PHE A 112 -15.47 -2.27 4.56
N ASN A 113 -14.81 -2.75 5.61
CA ASN A 113 -14.53 -4.18 5.81
C ASN A 113 -13.89 -4.80 4.55
N LEU A 114 -12.83 -4.15 4.04
CA LEU A 114 -12.11 -4.55 2.83
C LEU A 114 -10.64 -4.85 3.12
N VAL A 115 -10.03 -5.74 2.33
CA VAL A 115 -8.59 -5.97 2.28
C VAL A 115 -8.04 -5.76 0.87
N LEU A 116 -6.86 -5.16 0.77
CA LEU A 116 -6.14 -5.03 -0.51
C LEU A 116 -5.63 -6.39 -1.00
N THR A 117 -5.46 -6.52 -2.33
CA THR A 117 -4.86 -7.70 -2.97
C THR A 117 -3.67 -7.33 -3.87
N GLY A 118 -2.82 -8.31 -4.17
CA GLY A 118 -1.59 -8.14 -4.98
C GLY A 118 -1.81 -7.88 -6.47
N LYS A 119 -3.03 -8.12 -6.97
CA LYS A 119 -3.53 -7.58 -8.24
C LYS A 119 -4.46 -6.44 -7.85
N PRO A 120 -3.98 -5.18 -7.79
CA PRO A 120 -4.63 -4.13 -7.03
C PRO A 120 -6.14 -4.09 -7.22
N TRP A 121 -6.81 -4.62 -6.21
CA TRP A 121 -8.25 -4.74 -6.06
C TRP A 121 -8.53 -4.88 -4.57
N ASN A 122 -9.80 -5.05 -4.20
CA ASN A 122 -10.18 -5.35 -2.84
C ASN A 122 -11.18 -6.49 -2.71
N TYR A 123 -11.17 -7.09 -1.53
CA TYR A 123 -12.05 -8.20 -1.16
C TYR A 123 -12.57 -7.99 0.26
N HIS A 124 -13.69 -8.62 0.62
CA HIS A 124 -14.23 -8.49 1.98
C HIS A 124 -13.28 -9.08 3.03
N ALA A 125 -13.03 -8.32 4.10
CA ALA A 125 -12.03 -8.66 5.09
C ALA A 125 -12.46 -9.81 6.01
N ASP A 126 -13.75 -10.07 6.17
CA ASP A 126 -14.33 -11.19 6.93
C ASP A 126 -14.49 -12.48 6.09
N GLY A 127 -14.36 -12.38 4.77
CA GLY A 127 -14.44 -13.51 3.85
C GLY A 127 -13.26 -14.47 3.90
N GLU A 128 -13.18 -15.36 2.90
CA GLU A 128 -12.08 -16.31 2.75
C GLU A 128 -10.73 -15.58 2.60
N LYS A 129 -9.68 -16.18 3.19
CA LYS A 129 -8.33 -15.61 3.24
C LYS A 129 -7.47 -16.21 2.14
N TYR A 130 -7.22 -15.43 1.09
CA TYR A 130 -6.37 -15.83 -0.03
C TYR A 130 -4.95 -15.31 0.12
N ASP A 131 -3.99 -16.02 -0.47
CA ASP A 131 -2.56 -15.69 -0.42
C ASP A 131 -2.24 -14.31 -1.02
N ASP A 132 -3.01 -13.85 -1.99
CA ASP A 132 -2.82 -12.55 -2.62
C ASP A 132 -3.31 -11.38 -1.74
N GLN A 133 -3.94 -11.63 -0.59
CA GLN A 133 -4.34 -10.59 0.37
C GLN A 133 -3.24 -10.21 1.36
N TYR A 134 -2.09 -10.90 1.34
CA TYR A 134 -1.04 -10.75 2.33
C TYR A 134 0.17 -9.99 1.77
N PHE A 135 0.66 -9.04 2.54
CA PHE A 135 1.79 -8.19 2.19
C PHE A 135 2.86 -8.21 3.28
N LYS A 136 4.10 -8.04 2.88
CA LYS A 136 5.23 -7.80 3.76
C LYS A 136 5.73 -6.39 3.52
N PHE A 137 5.98 -5.68 4.62
CA PHE A 137 6.76 -4.45 4.61
C PHE A 137 8.23 -4.81 4.39
N GLU A 138 8.69 -4.64 3.16
CA GLU A 138 10.06 -4.90 2.77
C GLU A 138 10.85 -3.60 2.91
N THR A 139 11.78 -3.55 3.87
CA THR A 139 12.61 -2.37 4.17
C THR A 139 14.03 -2.48 3.61
N ASP A 140 14.49 -3.69 3.28
CA ASP A 140 15.79 -3.96 2.68
C ASP A 140 15.63 -4.21 1.17
N TYR A 141 15.25 -3.16 0.44
CA TYR A 141 14.96 -3.21 -0.99
C TYR A 141 16.14 -2.76 -1.88
N GLY A 142 17.30 -2.43 -1.30
CA GLY A 142 18.49 -2.05 -2.05
C GLY A 142 18.44 -0.65 -2.68
N GLU A 143 19.22 -0.46 -3.76
CA GLU A 143 19.38 0.84 -4.42
C GLU A 143 18.12 1.25 -5.21
N VAL A 144 17.63 2.46 -4.94
CA VAL A 144 16.44 3.02 -5.58
C VAL A 144 16.79 3.69 -6.89
N THR A 145 16.06 3.36 -7.96
CA THR A 145 16.16 4.05 -9.24
C THR A 145 15.08 5.12 -9.32
N LYS A 146 15.44 6.32 -9.79
CA LYS A 146 14.44 7.35 -10.11
C LYS A 146 13.41 6.83 -11.10
N SER A 147 12.14 7.06 -10.81
CA SER A 147 11.07 6.81 -11.78
C SER A 147 11.21 7.79 -12.95
N ALA A 148 10.82 7.38 -14.16
CA ALA A 148 10.71 8.31 -15.26
C ALA A 148 9.50 9.23 -15.00
N ASP A 149 9.68 10.55 -15.12
CA ASP A 149 8.55 11.48 -15.09
C ASP A 149 7.61 11.12 -16.25
N ALA A 150 6.36 10.76 -15.92
CA ALA A 150 5.32 10.41 -16.88
C ALA A 150 4.69 11.65 -17.51
#